data_AF-A0A0C2SX58-F1
#
_entry.id   AF-A0A0C2SX58-F1
#
_cell.length_a   1.000
_cell.length_b   1.000
_cell.length_c   1.000
_cell.angle_alpha   90.00
_cell.angle_beta   90.00
_cell.angle_gamma   90.00
#
_symmetry.space_group_name_H-M   'P 1'
#
loop_
_entity.id
_entity.type
_entity.pdbx_description
1 polymer ?
#
loop_
_entity_poly.entity_id
_entity_poly.type
_entity_poly.pdbx_seq_one_letter_code
_entity_poly.pdbx_strand_id
1 'polypeptide(L)'
;IILKQGGNVNAHSGKYGNALQAAASVGAKDIVELLLGNGSDMNAQGGFYGNALQAASYKGHMDIDIVELLLDKGADVNAQGGIYGNALQAASEMGNRDIFELL
;
A
#
# COMPACT_ATOMS: atom_id res chain seq x y z
N ILE A 1 11.42 -2.94 -16.46
CA ILE A 1 12.75 -2.62 -17.03
C ILE A 1 13.66 -1.98 -15.97
N ILE A 2 13.20 -0.95 -15.25
CA ILE A 2 14.01 -0.25 -14.23
C ILE A 2 14.52 -1.17 -13.10
N LEU A 3 13.67 -2.04 -12.55
CA LEU A 3 14.09 -2.99 -11.49
C LEU A 3 15.16 -3.98 -11.97
N LYS A 4 15.09 -4.42 -13.24
CA LYS A 4 16.10 -5.31 -13.86
C LYS A 4 17.42 -4.59 -14.13
N GLN A 5 17.46 -3.27 -14.05
CA GLN A 5 18.65 -2.43 -14.28
C GLN A 5 19.27 -1.91 -12.97
N GLY A 6 18.90 -2.49 -11.82
CA GLY A 6 19.46 -2.12 -10.52
C GLY A 6 18.78 -0.92 -9.83
N GLY A 7 17.57 -0.55 -10.28
CA GLY A 7 16.77 0.44 -9.57
C GLY A 7 16.45 -0.01 -8.15
N ASN A 8 16.64 0.86 -7.16
CA ASN A 8 16.27 0.59 -5.78
C ASN A 8 14.75 0.53 -5.65
N VAL A 9 14.22 -0.67 -5.46
CA VAL A 9 12.77 -0.95 -5.31
C VAL A 9 12.15 -0.24 -4.10
N ASN A 10 12.98 0.12 -3.11
CA ASN A 10 12.60 0.79 -1.86
C ASN A 10 12.97 2.28 -1.85
N ALA A 11 13.26 2.88 -3.02
CA ALA A 11 13.51 4.31 -3.10
C ALA A 11 12.28 5.09 -2.63
N HIS A 12 12.51 6.02 -1.69
CA HIS A 12 11.49 6.94 -1.20
C HIS A 12 11.57 8.24 -1.98
N SER A 13 10.48 8.66 -2.62
CA SER A 13 10.35 9.92 -3.33
C SER A 13 8.90 10.40 -3.42
N GLY A 14 8.68 11.70 -3.18
CA GLY A 14 7.42 12.37 -3.49
C GLY A 14 6.26 12.06 -2.56
N LYS A 15 5.06 12.49 -2.96
CA LYS A 15 3.83 12.44 -2.14
C LYS A 15 3.46 11.04 -1.66
N TYR A 16 3.73 10.01 -2.46
CA TYR A 16 3.33 8.64 -2.17
C TYR A 16 4.30 7.89 -1.26
N GLY A 17 5.52 8.39 -1.06
CA GLY A 17 6.59 7.67 -0.38
C GLY A 17 7.35 6.77 -1.36
N ASN A 18 7.05 5.49 -1.48
CA ASN A 18 7.75 4.58 -2.41
C ASN A 18 6.86 4.08 -3.56
N ALA A 19 7.45 3.31 -4.48
CA ALA A 19 6.75 2.78 -5.65
C ALA A 19 5.61 1.82 -5.28
N LEU A 20 5.75 1.05 -4.20
CA LEU A 20 4.72 0.11 -3.75
C LEU A 20 3.50 0.85 -3.20
N GLN A 21 3.73 1.89 -2.38
CA GLN A 21 2.67 2.76 -1.86
C GLN A 21 1.95 3.50 -3.00
N ALA A 22 2.70 3.98 -4.00
CA ALA A 22 2.12 4.61 -5.18
C ALA A 22 1.24 3.62 -5.97
N ALA A 23 1.74 2.41 -6.25
CA ALA A 23 1.01 1.37 -6.98
C ALA A 23 -0.27 0.93 -6.23
N ALA A 24 -0.17 0.76 -4.92
CA ALA A 24 -1.32 0.45 -4.07
C ALA A 24 -2.36 1.57 -4.10
N SER A 25 -1.96 2.85 -4.04
CA SER A 25 -2.87 4.00 -4.09
C SER A 25 -3.55 4.26 -5.44
N VAL A 26 -3.24 3.50 -6.48
CA VAL A 26 -3.85 3.67 -7.82
C VAL A 26 -4.44 2.37 -8.35
N GLY A 27 -4.54 1.32 -7.53
CA GLY A 27 -5.12 0.04 -7.93
C GLY A 27 -4.29 -0.79 -8.89
N ALA A 28 -2.98 -0.56 -8.96
CA ALA A 28 -2.11 -1.25 -9.92
C ALA A 28 -1.63 -2.62 -9.41
N LYS A 29 -2.54 -3.60 -9.29
CA LYS A 29 -2.28 -4.95 -8.72
C LYS A 29 -1.05 -5.63 -9.34
N ASP A 30 -0.93 -5.68 -10.67
CA ASP A 30 0.22 -6.28 -11.36
C ASP A 30 1.55 -5.64 -10.97
N ILE A 31 1.54 -4.33 -10.69
CA ILE A 31 2.74 -3.60 -10.27
C ILE A 31 3.04 -3.86 -8.79
N VAL A 32 2.01 -3.97 -7.94
CA VAL A 32 2.16 -4.39 -6.53
C VAL A 32 2.82 -5.77 -6.46
N GLU A 33 2.31 -6.75 -7.21
CA GLU A 33 2.88 -8.10 -7.27
C GLU A 33 4.33 -8.09 -7.78
N LEU A 34 4.60 -7.34 -8.85
CA LEU A 34 5.96 -7.19 -9.38
C LEU A 34 6.91 -6.62 -8.33
N LEU A 35 6.51 -5.57 -7.61
CA LEU A 35 7.35 -4.88 -6.63
C LEU A 35 7.63 -5.78 -5.42
N LEU A 36 6.60 -6.43 -4.88
CA LEU A 36 6.74 -7.41 -3.80
C LEU A 36 7.64 -8.58 -4.22
N GLY A 37 7.48 -9.08 -5.45
CA GLY A 37 8.33 -10.13 -6.03
C GLY A 37 9.80 -9.71 -6.22
N ASN A 38 10.10 -8.41 -6.23
CA ASN A 38 11.46 -7.87 -6.30
C ASN A 38 11.97 -7.35 -4.93
N GLY A 39 11.32 -7.72 -3.83
CA GLY A 39 11.80 -7.42 -2.48
C GLY A 39 11.45 -6.02 -1.98
N SER A 40 10.38 -5.41 -2.49
CA SER A 40 9.82 -4.21 -1.84
C SER A 40 9.49 -4.48 -0.39
N ASP A 41 9.89 -3.56 0.48
CA ASP A 41 9.46 -3.53 1.87
C ASP A 41 8.00 -3.08 1.94
N MET A 42 7.13 -4.05 2.17
CA MET A 42 5.68 -3.86 2.29
C MET A 42 5.28 -2.96 3.47
N ASN A 43 6.08 -2.98 4.54
CA ASN A 43 5.81 -2.22 5.76
C ASN A 43 6.59 -0.91 5.81
N ALA A 44 7.34 -0.59 4.76
CA ALA A 44 8.02 0.71 4.64
C ALA A 44 7.02 1.83 4.89
N GLN A 45 7.43 2.78 5.71
CA GLN A 45 6.63 3.92 6.11
C GLN A 45 7.11 5.16 5.38
N GLY A 46 6.17 5.95 4.85
CA GLY A 46 6.47 7.21 4.22
C GLY A 46 5.31 7.77 3.41
N GLY A 47 5.55 8.95 2.83
CA GLY A 47 4.53 9.63 2.05
C GLY A 47 3.28 10.00 2.85
N PHE A 48 2.24 10.36 2.12
CA PHE A 48 0.98 10.85 2.67
C PHE A 48 0.14 9.76 3.34
N TYR A 49 0.16 8.54 2.76
CA TYR A 49 -0.67 7.44 3.23
C TYR A 49 -0.01 6.61 4.34
N GLY A 50 1.33 6.59 4.40
CA GLY A 50 2.10 5.80 5.35
C GLY A 50 2.69 4.53 4.72
N ASN A 51 1.97 3.41 4.70
CA ASN A 51 2.42 2.17 4.04
C ASN A 51 1.49 1.75 2.89
N ALA A 52 1.82 0.64 2.20
CA ALA A 52 1.06 0.17 1.04
C ALA A 52 -0.38 -0.24 1.40
N LEU A 53 -0.58 -0.87 2.57
CA LEU A 53 -1.89 -1.30 3.04
C LEU A 53 -2.79 -0.10 3.35
N GLN A 54 -2.24 0.91 4.02
CA GLN A 54 -2.92 2.19 4.28
C GLN A 54 -3.27 2.92 2.98
N ALA A 55 -2.36 2.91 2.00
CA ALA A 55 -2.58 3.52 0.70
C ALA A 55 -3.73 2.86 -0.10
N ALA A 56 -3.79 1.52 -0.11
CA ALA A 56 -4.90 0.77 -0.71
C ALA A 56 -6.21 1.00 0.07
N SER A 57 -6.14 1.03 1.40
CA SER A 57 -7.33 1.20 2.26
C SER A 57 -8.03 2.55 2.08
N TYR A 58 -7.26 3.60 1.72
CA TYR A 58 -7.80 4.92 1.44
C TYR A 58 -8.60 4.99 0.12
N LYS A 59 -8.28 4.20 -0.90
CA LYS A 59 -8.83 4.45 -2.25
C LYS A 59 -10.18 3.81 -2.56
N GLY A 60 -10.68 2.95 -1.69
CA GLY A 60 -12.04 2.43 -1.81
C GLY A 60 -12.13 1.03 -2.44
N HIS A 61 -13.32 0.70 -2.96
CA HIS A 61 -13.67 -0.63 -3.52
C HIS A 61 -12.81 -1.08 -4.72
N MET A 62 -12.08 -0.18 -5.37
CA MET A 62 -11.24 -0.53 -6.52
C MET A 62 -10.04 -1.42 -6.14
N ASP A 63 -9.73 -1.49 -4.84
CA ASP A 63 -8.44 -2.02 -4.38
C ASP A 63 -8.60 -3.15 -3.35
N ILE A 64 -9.79 -3.78 -3.25
CA ILE A 64 -10.01 -4.89 -2.29
C ILE A 64 -9.04 -6.05 -2.55
N ASP A 65 -8.83 -6.40 -3.81
CA ASP A 65 -7.83 -7.38 -4.25
C ASP A 65 -6.40 -7.05 -3.79
N ILE A 66 -6.07 -5.76 -3.67
CA ILE A 66 -4.74 -5.32 -3.22
C ILE A 66 -4.65 -5.38 -1.70
N VAL A 67 -5.72 -5.04 -0.99
CA VAL A 67 -5.79 -5.20 0.48
C VAL A 67 -5.65 -6.68 0.84
N GLU A 68 -6.43 -7.56 0.20
CA GLU A 68 -6.32 -9.02 0.37
C GLU A 68 -4.91 -9.50 0.07
N LEU A 69 -4.34 -9.13 -1.08
CA LEU A 69 -2.97 -9.50 -1.45
C LEU A 69 -1.94 -9.07 -0.39
N LEU A 70 -2.04 -7.85 0.13
CA LEU A 70 -1.10 -7.34 1.12
C LEU A 70 -1.29 -8.06 2.47
N LEU A 71 -2.51 -8.34 2.89
CA LEU A 71 -2.81 -9.11 4.09
C LEU A 71 -2.30 -10.56 3.97
N ASP A 72 -2.53 -11.22 2.85
CA ASP A 72 -2.05 -12.57 2.55
C ASP A 72 -0.51 -12.65 2.57
N LYS A 73 0.16 -11.55 2.21
CA LYS A 73 1.62 -11.42 2.27
C LYS A 73 2.14 -11.04 3.66
N GLY A 74 1.26 -10.79 4.63
CA GLY A 74 1.60 -10.48 6.02
C GLY A 74 1.84 -9.01 6.30
N ALA A 75 1.15 -8.10 5.61
CA ALA A 75 1.19 -6.67 5.92
C ALA A 75 0.75 -6.44 7.38
N ASP A 76 1.44 -5.53 8.08
CA ASP A 76 1.04 -5.16 9.44
C ASP A 76 -0.18 -4.24 9.39
N VAL A 77 -1.36 -4.82 9.69
CA VAL A 77 -2.64 -4.11 9.76
C VAL A 77 -2.65 -2.99 10.81
N ASN A 78 -1.83 -3.13 11.86
CA ASN A 78 -1.76 -2.18 12.97
C ASN A 78 -0.67 -1.13 12.80
N ALA A 79 0.12 -1.22 11.73
CA ALA A 79 1.17 -0.26 11.46
C ALA A 79 0.62 1.17 11.50
N GLN A 80 1.36 2.04 12.20
CA GLN A 80 0.99 3.44 12.41
C GLN A 80 1.81 4.34 11.50
N GLY A 81 1.17 5.22 10.74
CA GLY A 81 1.84 6.14 9.84
C GLY A 81 0.88 6.93 8.96
N GLY A 82 1.45 7.78 8.11
CA GLY A 82 0.66 8.65 7.23
C GLY A 82 -0.23 9.62 7.99
N ILE A 83 -1.13 10.28 7.27
CA ILE A 83 -2.04 11.26 7.89
C ILE A 83 -3.27 10.62 8.56
N TYR A 84 -3.57 9.37 8.22
CA TYR A 84 -4.78 8.66 8.70
C TYR A 84 -4.50 7.77 9.92
N GLY A 85 -3.24 7.47 10.24
CA GLY A 85 -2.85 6.63 11.36
C GLY A 85 -2.67 5.17 10.96
N ASN A 86 -3.74 4.40 10.71
CA ASN A 86 -3.64 3.01 10.22
C ASN A 86 -4.60 2.69 9.07
N ALA A 87 -4.53 1.46 8.56
CA ALA A 87 -5.34 1.01 7.43
C ALA A 87 -6.84 1.12 7.72
N LEU A 88 -7.26 0.73 8.92
CA LEU A 88 -8.65 0.78 9.37
C LEU A 88 -9.16 2.23 9.46
N GLN A 89 -8.34 3.15 9.97
CA GLN A 89 -8.68 4.57 10.05
C GLN A 89 -8.75 5.22 8.67
N ALA A 90 -7.86 4.84 7.74
CA ALA A 90 -7.91 5.28 6.35
C ALA A 90 -9.19 4.80 5.63
N ALA A 91 -9.57 3.54 5.82
CA ALA A 91 -10.82 2.98 5.29
C ALA A 91 -12.07 3.65 5.88
N SER A 92 -12.02 3.93 7.18
CA SER A 92 -13.10 4.62 7.91
C SER A 92 -13.33 6.04 7.39
N GLU A 93 -12.25 6.79 7.15
CA GLU A 93 -12.36 8.16 6.62
C GLU A 93 -13.00 8.19 5.24
N MET A 94 -12.74 7.17 4.42
CA MET A 94 -13.26 7.09 3.07
C MET A 94 -14.63 6.40 3.00
N GLY A 95 -15.19 6.02 4.16
CA GLY A 95 -16.48 5.34 4.25
C GLY A 95 -16.50 3.97 3.54
N ASN A 96 -15.34 3.35 3.34
CA ASN A 96 -15.25 2.08 2.63
C ASN A 96 -15.55 0.91 3.56
N ARG A 97 -16.83 0.52 3.59
CA ARG A 97 -17.32 -0.57 4.43
C ARG A 97 -16.67 -1.92 4.12
N ASP A 98 -16.41 -2.23 2.85
CA ASP A 98 -15.89 -3.54 2.47
C ASP A 98 -14.45 -3.72 2.96
N ILE A 99 -13.60 -2.69 2.81
CA ILE A 99 -12.24 -2.73 3.37
C ILE A 99 -12.29 -2.70 4.90
N PHE A 100 -13.22 -1.93 5.50
CA PHE A 100 -13.37 -1.91 6.95
C PHE A 100 -13.71 -3.29 7.52
N GLU A 101 -14.59 -4.05 6.86
CA GLU A 101 -14.95 -5.41 7.30
C GLU A 101 -13.85 -6.44 7.01
N LEU A 102 -12.92 -6.15 6.09
CA LEU A 102 -11.79 -7.00 5.74
C LEU A 102 -10.58 -6.86 6.68
N LEU A 103 -10.33 -5.66 7.22
CA LEU A 103 -9.18 -5.34 8.10
C LEU A 103 -9.42 -5.74 9.56
#